data_AF-A0A918D3W9-F1
#
_entry.id   AF-A0A918D3W9-F1
#
_cell.length_a   1.000
_cell.length_b   1.000
_cell.length_c   1.000
_cell.angle_alpha   90.00
_cell.angle_beta   90.00
_cell.angle_gamma   90.00
#
_symmetry.space_group_name_H-M   'P 1'
#
loop_
_entity.id
_entity.type
_entity.pdbx_description
1 polymer ?
#
loop_
_entity_poly.entity_id
_entity_poly.type
_entity_poly.pdbx_seq_one_letter_code
_entity_poly.pdbx_strand_id
1 'polypeptide(L)'
;MSLTLTLAAPQTPAAPQTGVPEPALAPRERETLRHIAAGRTYLQTARQMGLSKHTVDAYLRRIRAKLNINSTAELTRLAISLGL
;
A
#
# COMPACT_ATOMS: atom_id res chain seq x y z
N MET A 1 7.99 30.98 16.99
CA MET A 1 7.48 29.82 17.76
C MET A 1 6.58 29.02 16.84
N SER A 2 7.11 27.91 16.33
CA SER A 2 6.50 27.09 15.28
C SER A 2 5.49 26.11 15.89
N LEU A 3 4.32 26.08 15.28
CA LEU A 3 3.13 25.34 15.70
C LEU A 3 3.38 23.81 15.72
N THR A 4 2.77 23.18 16.72
CA THR A 4 2.80 21.76 17.05
C THR A 4 2.21 20.88 15.94
N LEU A 5 2.99 19.91 15.45
CA LEU A 5 2.46 18.72 14.79
C LEU A 5 2.83 17.49 15.62
N THR A 6 2.04 17.26 16.66
CA THR A 6 1.93 15.94 17.29
C THR A 6 1.02 15.10 16.40
N LEU A 7 1.55 14.01 15.80
CA LEU A 7 0.70 12.89 15.40
C LEU A 7 1.52 11.58 15.26
N ALA A 8 1.33 10.75 16.29
CA ALA A 8 1.12 9.31 16.23
C ALA A 8 2.22 8.38 15.67
N ALA A 9 2.97 7.83 16.63
CA ALA A 9 3.28 6.41 16.85
C ALA A 9 3.58 5.45 15.65
N PRO A 10 4.58 4.55 15.81
CA PRO A 10 4.81 3.43 14.89
C PRO A 10 3.66 2.44 15.00
N GLN A 11 2.75 2.47 14.03
CA GLN A 11 1.61 1.59 14.01
C GLN A 11 1.96 0.28 13.32
N THR A 12 2.40 -0.68 14.14
CA THR A 12 2.23 -2.12 13.91
C THR A 12 0.83 -2.51 14.41
N PRO A 13 -0.17 -2.67 13.53
CA PRO A 13 -1.28 -3.55 13.80
C PRO A 13 -1.04 -4.88 13.07
N ALA A 14 -0.54 -5.86 13.82
CA ALA A 14 -0.74 -7.26 13.50
C ALA A 14 -2.22 -7.60 13.80
N ALA A 15 -2.96 -7.98 12.77
CA ALA A 15 -4.20 -8.73 12.91
C ALA A 15 -4.16 -9.91 11.90
N PRO A 16 -4.59 -11.11 12.31
CA PRO A 16 -4.28 -12.37 11.63
C PRO A 16 -5.15 -12.51 10.38
N GLN A 17 -4.53 -12.84 9.25
CA GLN A 17 -5.28 -13.12 8.01
C GLN A 17 -4.97 -14.54 7.56
N THR A 18 -5.95 -15.38 7.81
CA THR A 18 -6.03 -16.78 7.42
C THR A 18 -5.85 -16.95 5.92
N GLY A 19 -4.84 -17.75 5.55
CA GLY A 19 -4.92 -18.73 4.46
C GLY A 19 -5.19 -18.22 3.04
N VAL A 20 -4.15 -17.70 2.39
CA VAL A 20 -3.85 -17.96 0.97
C VAL A 20 -2.34 -17.79 0.81
N PRO A 21 -1.64 -18.59 -0.02
CA PRO A 21 -0.23 -18.40 -0.31
C PRO A 21 -0.07 -17.15 -1.20
N GLU A 22 -0.32 -15.98 -0.62
CA GLU A 22 -0.17 -14.68 -1.26
C GLU A 22 1.32 -14.29 -1.28
N PRO A 23 1.77 -13.57 -2.32
CA PRO A 23 3.14 -13.05 -2.39
C PRO A 23 3.47 -12.28 -1.11
N ALA A 24 4.75 -12.33 -0.67
CA ALA A 24 5.27 -11.80 0.59
C ALA A 24 5.19 -10.26 0.75
N LEU A 25 4.01 -9.69 0.57
CA LEU A 25 3.67 -8.29 0.73
C LEU A 25 3.29 -8.05 2.18
N ALA A 26 3.82 -6.98 2.76
CA ALA A 26 3.42 -6.52 4.07
C ALA A 26 1.93 -6.12 4.05
N PRO A 27 1.22 -6.16 5.19
CA PRO A 27 -0.19 -5.81 5.26
C PRO A 27 -0.49 -4.40 4.71
N ARG A 28 0.39 -3.43 4.96
CA ARG A 28 0.30 -2.05 4.43
C ARG A 28 0.56 -1.94 2.94
N GLU A 29 1.45 -2.78 2.43
CA GLU A 29 1.74 -2.86 0.99
C GLU A 29 0.52 -3.39 0.24
N ARG A 30 -0.12 -4.44 0.77
CA ARG A 30 -1.34 -4.99 0.19
C ARG A 30 -2.54 -4.05 0.31
N GLU A 31 -2.69 -3.34 1.44
CA GLU A 31 -3.71 -2.30 1.59
C GLU A 31 -3.53 -1.20 0.54
N THR A 32 -2.29 -0.75 0.32
CA THR A 32 -1.95 0.18 -0.77
C THR A 32 -2.35 -0.40 -2.12
N LEU A 33 -1.98 -1.65 -2.39
CA LEU A 33 -2.27 -2.33 -3.64
C LEU A 33 -3.77 -2.44 -3.92
N ARG A 34 -4.59 -2.76 -2.92
CA ARG A 34 -6.07 -2.78 -3.00
C ARG A 34 -6.65 -1.44 -3.40
N HIS A 35 -6.14 -0.35 -2.84
CA HIS A 35 -6.60 0.99 -3.22
C HIS A 35 -6.25 1.31 -4.70
N ILE A 36 -5.07 0.91 -5.16
CA ILE A 36 -4.66 1.08 -6.56
C ILE A 36 -5.48 0.18 -7.51
N ALA A 37 -5.76 -1.05 -7.10
CA ALA A 37 -6.62 -1.99 -7.84
C ALA A 37 -8.04 -1.43 -8.03
N ALA A 38 -8.57 -0.79 -6.98
CA ALA A 38 -9.85 -0.08 -7.01
C ALA A 38 -9.83 1.24 -7.83
N GLY A 39 -8.75 1.54 -8.56
CA GLY A 39 -8.62 2.73 -9.40
C GLY A 39 -8.36 4.03 -8.64
N ARG A 40 -8.00 3.98 -7.35
CA ARG A 40 -7.69 5.19 -6.58
C ARG A 40 -6.31 5.72 -6.96
N THR A 41 -6.19 7.05 -7.01
CA THR A 41 -4.89 7.69 -7.23
C THR A 41 -4.00 7.56 -5.99
N TYR A 42 -2.69 7.78 -6.13
CA TYR A 42 -1.74 7.75 -5.01
C TYR A 42 -2.12 8.75 -3.91
N LEU A 43 -2.65 9.93 -4.29
CA LEU A 43 -3.11 10.94 -3.34
C LEU A 43 -4.36 10.49 -2.58
N GLN A 44 -5.31 9.84 -3.26
CA GLN A 44 -6.51 9.30 -2.60
C GLN A 44 -6.15 8.15 -1.67
N THR A 45 -5.28 7.24 -2.12
CA THR A 45 -4.75 6.14 -1.31
C THR A 45 -4.05 6.67 -0.06
N ALA A 46 -3.18 7.68 -0.23
CA ALA A 46 -2.50 8.34 0.87
C ALA A 46 -3.49 8.93 1.88
N ARG A 47 -4.51 9.65 1.42
CA ARG A 47 -5.57 10.20 2.28
C ARG A 47 -6.35 9.12 3.02
N GLN A 48 -6.70 8.02 2.34
CA GLN A 48 -7.46 6.91 2.95
C GLN A 48 -6.64 6.16 4.00
N MET A 49 -5.34 6.01 3.78
CA MET A 49 -4.42 5.35 4.73
C MET A 49 -3.87 6.29 5.81
N GLY A 50 -4.16 7.59 5.75
CA GLY A 50 -3.57 8.60 6.65
C GLY A 50 -2.06 8.81 6.43
N LEU A 51 -1.58 8.56 5.21
CA LEU A 51 -0.17 8.63 4.81
C LEU A 51 0.11 9.82 3.90
N SER A 52 1.39 10.10 3.69
CA SER A 52 1.83 11.02 2.64
C SER A 52 1.93 10.31 1.30
N LYS A 53 1.72 11.04 0.19
CA LYS A 53 1.91 10.52 -1.18
C LYS A 53 3.29 9.88 -1.38
N HIS A 54 4.30 10.42 -0.71
CA HIS A 54 5.67 9.92 -0.77
C HIS A 54 5.83 8.55 -0.09
N THR A 55 5.12 8.32 1.03
CA THR A 55 5.08 7.03 1.71
C THR A 55 4.39 5.97 0.83
N VAL A 56 3.31 6.35 0.16
CA VAL A 56 2.61 5.48 -0.80
C VAL A 56 3.52 5.13 -1.99
N ASP A 57 4.26 6.09 -2.54
CA ASP A 57 5.26 5.83 -3.59
C ASP A 57 6.34 4.84 -3.12
N ALA A 58 6.86 5.03 -1.89
CA ALA A 58 7.85 4.14 -1.30
C ALA A 58 7.30 2.70 -1.14
N TYR A 59 6.04 2.54 -0.72
CA TYR A 59 5.39 1.23 -0.67
C TYR A 59 5.23 0.62 -2.06
N LEU A 60 4.78 1.39 -3.05
CA LEU A 60 4.67 0.89 -4.43
C LEU A 60 6.01 0.47 -4.99
N ARG A 61 7.10 1.20 -4.69
CA ARG A 61 8.45 0.81 -5.10
C ARG A 61 8.87 -0.53 -4.49
N ARG A 62 8.58 -0.77 -3.21
CA ARG A 62 8.88 -2.04 -2.54
C ARG A 62 8.02 -3.18 -3.08
N ILE A 63 6.72 -2.94 -3.31
CA ILE A 63 5.80 -3.90 -3.92
C ILE A 63 6.31 -4.29 -5.31
N ARG A 64 6.67 -3.31 -6.13
CA ARG A 64 7.24 -3.52 -7.47
C ARG A 64 8.52 -4.34 -7.42
N ALA A 65 9.43 -4.03 -6.49
CA ALA A 65 10.65 -4.80 -6.31
C ALA A 65 10.38 -6.26 -5.87
N LYS A 66 9.40 -6.47 -4.98
CA LYS A 66 9.01 -7.80 -4.50
C LYS A 66 8.31 -8.65 -5.56
N LEU A 67 7.51 -8.02 -6.42
CA LEU A 67 6.73 -8.70 -7.46
C LEU A 67 7.45 -8.69 -8.82
N ASN A 68 8.63 -8.06 -8.90
CA ASN A 68 9.39 -7.81 -10.13
C ASN A 68 8.56 -7.13 -11.24
N ILE A 69 7.70 -6.18 -10.86
CA ILE A 69 6.82 -5.43 -11.76
C ILE A 69 7.33 -4.01 -11.92
N ASN A 70 7.42 -3.53 -13.17
CA ASN A 70 7.91 -2.17 -13.45
C ASN A 70 6.78 -1.18 -13.77
N SER A 71 5.59 -1.66 -14.12
CA SER A 71 4.47 -0.80 -14.53
C SER A 71 3.31 -0.81 -13.54
N THR A 72 2.70 0.35 -13.29
CA THR A 72 1.46 0.44 -12.50
C THR A 72 0.32 -0.36 -13.15
N ALA A 73 0.24 -0.39 -14.48
CA ALA A 73 -0.78 -1.16 -15.19
C ALA A 73 -0.68 -2.67 -14.92
N GLU A 74 0.55 -3.22 -14.93
CA GLU A 74 0.82 -4.61 -14.57
C GLU A 74 0.52 -4.87 -13.10
N LEU A 75 0.84 -3.90 -12.23
CA LEU A 75 0.56 -3.99 -10.81
C LEU A 75 -0.95 -4.03 -10.51
N THR A 76 -1.72 -3.18 -11.16
CA THR A 76 -3.19 -3.17 -11.11
C THR A 76 -3.77 -4.47 -11.67
N ARG A 77 -3.26 -4.95 -12.81
CA ARG A 77 -3.70 -6.22 -13.41
C ARG A 77 -3.43 -7.41 -12.49
N LEU A 78 -2.27 -7.46 -11.85
CA LEU A 78 -1.93 -8.49 -10.89
C LEU A 78 -2.84 -8.42 -9.67
N ALA A 79 -3.11 -7.22 -9.14
CA ALA A 79 -4.01 -7.06 -8.01
C ALA A 79 -5.43 -7.57 -8.32
N ILE A 80 -5.96 -7.25 -9.50
CA ILE A 80 -7.24 -7.80 -9.98
C ILE A 80 -7.18 -9.33 -10.12
N SER A 81 -6.08 -9.86 -10.67
CA SER A 81 -5.89 -11.31 -10.79
C SER A 81 -5.80 -12.03 -9.45
N LEU A 82 -5.35 -11.34 -8.40
CA LEU A 82 -5.29 -11.84 -7.02
C LEU A 82 -6.65 -11.67 -6.29
N GLY A 83 -7.65 -11.04 -6.91
CA GLY A 83 -8.96 -10.79 -6.31
C GLY A 83 -8.94 -9.71 -5.21
N LEU A 84 -7.98 -8.77 -5.28
CA LEU A 84 -7.82 -7.64 -4.37
C LEU A 84 -8.57 -6.40 -4.85
#